data_AF-X1PLM3-F1
#
_entry.id   AF-X1PLM3-F1
#
_cell.length_a   1.000
_cell.length_b   1.000
_cell.length_c   1.000
_cell.angle_alpha   90.00
_cell.angle_beta   90.00
_cell.angle_gamma   90.00
#
_symmetry.space_group_name_H-M   'P 1'
#
loop_
_entity.id
_entity.type
_entity.pdbx_description
1 polymer ?
#
loop_
_entity_poly.entity_id
_entity_poly.type
_entity_poly.pdbx_seq_one_letter_code
_entity_poly.pdbx_strand_id
1 'polypeptide(L)'
;SHWEGFDLPVAEAQSFNKPTICYRIGAHPEVSSNEKTGFVVDNAQEFTEKLDILISDSKLRLEMGKNGTEYAKKFSWENIVKKYDKVIKNILGLKDSDVLVKKYKDKIKPAKSKRVAVIIVNYNSSYSCLKECLDSIKNQSHKNIEIIIFDNNSTNNVLDSIKKEYRYIKVILSERNLGLGEALNQA
;
A
#
# COMPACT_ATOMS: atom_id res chain seq x y z
N SER A 1 -3.94 -5.60 10.14
CA SER A 1 -4.20 -6.23 8.83
C SER A 1 -4.52 -7.70 9.05
N HIS A 2 -5.67 -8.20 8.60
CA HIS A 2 -5.97 -9.65 8.65
C HIS A 2 -5.58 -10.37 7.34
N TRP A 3 -5.33 -9.61 6.26
CA TRP A 3 -5.13 -10.12 4.90
C TRP A 3 -4.03 -9.34 4.15
N GLU A 4 -2.89 -9.13 4.80
CA GLU A 4 -1.75 -8.44 4.20
C GLU A 4 -0.68 -9.48 3.83
N GLY A 5 -0.32 -9.55 2.55
CA GLY A 5 0.64 -10.54 2.06
C GLY A 5 2.07 -10.19 2.48
N PHE A 6 2.56 -9.02 2.07
CA PHE A 6 3.93 -8.57 2.32
C PHE A 6 4.04 -7.43 3.34
N ASP A 7 2.98 -6.64 3.56
CA ASP A 7 3.01 -5.40 4.37
C ASP A 7 3.86 -4.29 3.75
N LEU A 8 3.32 -3.73 2.67
CA LEU A 8 3.89 -2.53 2.04
C LEU A 8 3.92 -1.33 3.00
N PRO A 9 2.90 -1.08 3.85
CA PRO A 9 2.96 0.01 4.82
C PRO A 9 4.19 -0.03 5.74
N VAL A 10 4.56 -1.19 6.28
CA VAL A 10 5.78 -1.32 7.10
C VAL A 10 7.04 -1.02 6.30
N ALA A 11 7.18 -1.60 5.10
CA ALA A 11 8.34 -1.37 4.24
C ALA A 11 8.45 0.12 3.80
N GLU A 12 7.32 0.76 3.52
CA GLU A 12 7.26 2.19 3.18
C GLU A 12 7.68 3.05 4.38
N ALA A 13 7.10 2.82 5.56
CA ALA A 13 7.46 3.58 6.77
C ALA A 13 8.96 3.46 7.09
N GLN A 14 9.52 2.25 6.97
CA GLN A 14 10.96 2.01 7.10
C GLN A 14 11.78 2.85 6.12
N SER A 15 11.35 2.97 4.85
CA SER A 15 12.04 3.79 3.84
C SER A 15 12.06 5.29 4.16
N PHE A 16 11.11 5.76 4.98
CA PHE A 16 11.02 7.12 5.50
C PHE A 16 11.70 7.30 6.86
N ASN A 17 12.61 6.39 7.23
CA ASN A 17 13.40 6.48 8.45
C ASN A 17 12.52 6.43 9.72
N LYS A 18 11.42 5.67 9.66
CA LYS A 18 10.49 5.49 10.78
C LYS A 18 10.59 4.06 11.34
N PRO A 19 10.65 3.91 12.68
CA PRO A 19 10.44 2.60 13.30
C PRO A 19 8.99 2.16 13.10
N THR A 20 8.78 0.85 13.04
CA THR A 20 7.46 0.24 12.84
C THR A 20 7.05 -0.62 14.02
N ILE A 21 5.78 -0.57 14.43
CA ILE A 21 5.20 -1.57 15.33
C ILE A 21 4.15 -2.33 14.52
N CYS A 22 4.27 -3.65 14.46
CA CYS A 22 3.36 -4.50 13.69
C CYS A 22 3.05 -5.77 14.48
N TYR A 23 1.88 -6.35 14.26
CA TYR A 23 1.52 -7.63 14.88
C TYR A 23 2.28 -8.78 14.21
N ARG A 24 2.52 -9.88 14.93
CA ARG A 24 3.11 -11.11 14.39
C ARG A 24 2.12 -11.87 13.51
N ILE A 25 1.80 -11.33 12.35
CA ILE A 25 0.82 -11.88 11.41
C ILE A 25 1.46 -11.93 10.01
N GLY A 26 1.30 -13.05 9.30
CA GLY A 26 1.79 -13.20 7.94
C GLY A 26 3.28 -12.89 7.80
N ALA A 27 3.64 -12.08 6.81
CA ALA A 27 5.02 -11.71 6.53
C ALA A 27 5.57 -10.58 7.42
N HIS A 28 4.79 -10.01 8.34
CA HIS A 28 5.27 -8.88 9.17
C HIS A 28 6.61 -9.16 9.87
N PRO A 29 6.85 -10.36 10.47
CA PRO A 29 8.14 -10.65 11.11
C PRO A 29 9.31 -10.77 10.13
N GLU A 30 9.03 -10.97 8.84
CA GLU A 30 10.04 -11.02 7.77
C GLU A 30 10.38 -9.61 7.27
N VAL A 31 9.40 -8.70 7.27
CA VAL A 31 9.54 -7.31 6.79
C VAL A 31 10.01 -6.36 7.89
N SER A 32 9.61 -6.59 9.13
CA SER A 32 10.10 -5.86 10.32
C SER A 32 11.00 -6.77 11.16
N SER A 33 12.30 -6.48 11.18
CA SER A 33 13.22 -7.18 12.07
C SER A 33 13.01 -6.72 13.50
N ASN A 34 12.40 -7.59 14.32
CA ASN A 34 12.08 -7.30 15.72
C ASN A 34 13.28 -6.74 16.50
N GLU A 35 13.01 -5.71 17.30
CA GLU A 35 13.95 -4.93 18.13
C GLU A 35 15.09 -4.24 17.38
N LYS A 36 15.14 -4.33 16.05
CA LYS A 36 16.17 -3.69 15.21
C LYS A 36 15.61 -2.57 14.36
N THR A 37 14.54 -2.86 13.61
CA THR A 37 13.86 -1.89 12.74
C THR A 37 12.60 -1.33 13.38
N GLY A 38 12.19 -1.90 14.51
CA GLY A 38 10.90 -1.69 15.13
C GLY A 38 10.54 -2.87 16.03
N PHE A 39 9.26 -3.02 16.35
CA PHE A 39 8.77 -4.11 17.19
C PHE A 39 7.74 -4.98 16.46
N VAL A 40 7.83 -6.28 16.69
CA VAL A 40 6.86 -7.28 16.25
C VAL A 40 6.21 -7.85 17.49
N VAL A 41 4.91 -7.56 17.66
CA VAL A 41 4.16 -7.82 18.90
C VAL A 41 3.07 -8.87 18.69
N ASP A 42 2.68 -9.57 19.74
CA ASP A 42 1.70 -10.67 19.64
C ASP A 42 0.28 -10.23 20.06
N ASN A 43 0.15 -9.15 20.83
CA ASN A 43 -1.14 -8.68 21.36
C ASN A 43 -1.17 -7.16 21.60
N ALA A 44 -2.36 -6.63 21.91
CA ALA A 44 -2.58 -5.19 22.08
C ALA A 44 -1.86 -4.59 23.30
N GLN A 45 -1.62 -5.39 24.34
CA GLN A 45 -0.87 -4.95 25.51
C GLN A 45 0.58 -4.67 25.12
N GLU A 46 1.25 -5.63 24.48
CA GLU A 46 2.61 -5.44 23.97
C GLU A 46 2.70 -4.28 22.97
N PHE A 47 1.72 -4.14 22.08
CA PHE A 47 1.68 -3.01 21.14
C PHE A 47 1.75 -1.68 21.90
N THR A 48 0.96 -1.54 22.96
CA THR A 48 0.90 -0.31 23.78
C THR A 48 2.21 -0.09 24.52
N GLU A 49 2.76 -1.12 25.16
CA GLU A 49 4.05 -1.05 25.86
C GLU A 49 5.19 -0.62 24.92
N LYS A 50 5.26 -1.20 23.72
CA LYS A 50 6.28 -0.85 22.72
C LYS A 50 6.05 0.55 22.14
N LEU A 51 4.81 0.98 22.01
CA LEU A 51 4.48 2.35 21.61
C LEU A 51 4.96 3.35 22.65
N ASP A 52 4.73 3.11 23.94
CA ASP A 52 5.18 3.97 25.04
C ASP A 52 6.71 4.12 25.07
N ILE A 53 7.43 3.02 24.85
CA ILE A 53 8.89 3.03 24.68
C ILE A 53 9.29 3.93 23.51
N LEU A 54 8.69 3.72 22.32
CA LEU A 54 9.01 4.53 21.16
C LEU A 54 8.62 5.99 21.35
N ILE A 55 7.54 6.35 22.04
CA ILE A 55 7.16 7.74 22.32
C ILE A 55 8.20 8.40 23.23
N SER A 56 8.67 7.68 24.24
CA SER A 56 9.54 8.21 25.29
C SER A 56 11.02 8.30 24.86
N ASP A 57 11.48 7.41 23.99
CA ASP A 57 12.90 7.33 23.59
C ASP A 57 13.12 7.80 22.14
N SER A 58 13.50 9.07 22.00
CA SER A 58 13.81 9.66 20.68
C SER A 58 15.07 9.10 20.03
N LYS A 59 16.06 8.64 20.82
CA LYS A 59 17.29 8.06 20.30
C LYS A 59 17.00 6.70 19.68
N LEU A 60 16.23 5.87 20.39
CA LEU A 60 15.80 4.58 19.90
C LEU A 60 14.98 4.71 18.61
N ARG A 61 14.05 5.69 18.53
CA ARG A 61 13.30 5.95 17.28
C ARG A 61 14.22 6.24 16.11
N LEU A 62 15.23 7.09 16.31
CA LEU A 62 16.18 7.47 15.26
C LEU A 62 17.06 6.29 14.84
N GLU A 63 17.51 5.48 15.81
CA GLU A 63 18.30 4.28 15.54
C GLU A 63 17.49 3.23 14.76
N MET A 64 16.32 2.85 15.29
CA MET A 64 15.45 1.88 14.65
C MET A 64 14.97 2.34 13.28
N GLY A 65 14.68 3.63 13.10
CA GLY A 65 14.33 4.20 11.79
C GLY A 65 15.46 4.06 10.76
N LYS A 66 16.70 4.34 11.15
CA LYS A 66 17.89 4.16 10.28
C LYS A 66 18.09 2.70 9.91
N ASN A 67 17.99 1.83 10.90
CA ASN A 67 18.05 0.38 10.67
C ASN A 67 16.93 -0.08 9.73
N GLY A 68 15.72 0.46 9.90
CA GLY A 68 14.57 0.21 9.02
C GLY A 68 14.87 0.62 7.58
N THR A 69 15.40 1.82 7.37
CA THR A 69 15.76 2.32 6.03
C THR A 69 16.77 1.39 5.34
N GLU A 70 17.83 0.97 6.06
CA GLU A 70 18.82 0.03 5.52
C GLU A 70 18.22 -1.37 5.28
N TYR A 71 17.34 -1.84 6.16
CA TYR A 71 16.68 -3.13 6.01
C TYR A 71 15.74 -3.16 4.80
N ALA A 72 14.95 -2.10 4.59
CA ALA A 72 14.01 -1.98 3.48
C ALA A 72 14.69 -2.08 2.10
N LYS A 73 15.96 -1.67 1.98
CA LYS A 73 16.74 -1.83 0.73
C LYS A 73 16.81 -3.29 0.27
N LYS A 74 16.73 -4.27 1.17
CA LYS A 74 16.72 -5.70 0.82
C LYS A 74 15.56 -6.09 -0.10
N PHE A 75 14.48 -5.31 -0.07
CA PHE A 75 13.25 -5.51 -0.83
C PHE A 75 13.19 -4.65 -2.11
N SER A 76 14.27 -3.94 -2.45
CA SER A 76 14.33 -3.21 -3.73
C SER A 76 14.23 -4.14 -4.92
N TRP A 77 13.67 -3.65 -6.02
CA TRP A 77 13.58 -4.40 -7.28
C TRP A 77 14.93 -4.93 -7.73
N GLU A 78 15.99 -4.12 -7.63
CA GLU A 78 17.33 -4.50 -8.03
C GLU A 78 17.85 -5.69 -7.20
N ASN A 79 17.60 -5.71 -5.90
CA ASN A 79 18.04 -6.78 -5.01
C ASN A 79 17.20 -8.04 -5.19
N ILE A 80 15.88 -7.90 -5.33
CA ILE A 80 14.97 -9.02 -5.55
C ILE A 80 15.25 -9.68 -6.91
N VAL A 81 15.35 -8.90 -7.99
CA VAL A 81 15.65 -9.43 -9.34
C VAL A 81 16.96 -10.19 -9.34
N LYS A 82 18.03 -9.67 -8.73
CA LYS A 82 19.31 -10.39 -8.62
C LYS A 82 19.20 -11.72 -7.86
N LYS A 83 18.41 -11.76 -6.78
CA LYS A 83 18.19 -12.99 -6.00
C LYS A 83 17.44 -14.04 -6.82
N TYR A 84 16.35 -13.63 -7.48
CA TYR A 84 15.55 -14.52 -8.32
C TYR A 84 16.35 -15.03 -9.53
N ASP A 85 17.08 -14.14 -10.21
CA ASP A 85 17.96 -14.50 -11.32
C ASP A 85 18.95 -15.58 -10.93
N LYS A 86 19.60 -15.44 -9.76
CA LYS A 86 20.51 -16.46 -9.21
C LYS A 86 19.81 -17.80 -8.97
N VAL A 87 18.63 -17.79 -8.35
CA VAL A 87 17.87 -19.01 -8.05
C VAL A 87 17.44 -19.72 -9.34
N ILE A 88 16.90 -18.98 -10.31
CA ILE A 88 16.43 -19.51 -11.60
C ILE A 88 17.61 -20.12 -12.37
N LYS A 89 18.74 -19.40 -12.47
CA LYS A 89 19.94 -19.90 -13.13
C LYS A 89 20.46 -21.18 -12.49
N ASN A 90 20.48 -21.24 -11.16
CA ASN A 90 20.90 -22.43 -10.43
C ASN A 90 19.99 -23.64 -10.71
N ILE A 91 18.66 -23.44 -10.68
CA ILE A 91 17.69 -24.53 -10.94
C ILE A 91 17.82 -25.05 -12.37
N LEU A 92 18.08 -24.16 -13.33
CA LEU A 92 18.16 -24.49 -14.75
C LEU A 92 19.58 -24.85 -15.22
N GLY A 93 20.60 -24.77 -14.34
CA GLY A 93 22.00 -24.98 -14.71
C GLY A 93 22.56 -23.95 -15.69
N LEU A 94 21.98 -22.74 -15.72
CA LEU A 94 22.36 -21.67 -16.64
C LEU A 94 23.52 -20.84 -16.09
N LYS A 95 24.40 -20.41 -16.99
CA LYS A 95 25.44 -19.40 -16.75
C LYS A 95 24.94 -18.03 -17.19
N ASP A 96 25.62 -16.97 -16.75
CA ASP A 96 25.32 -15.60 -17.20
C ASP A 96 25.40 -15.45 -18.73
N SER A 97 26.30 -16.19 -19.38
CA SER A 97 26.45 -16.23 -20.84
C SER A 97 25.23 -16.78 -21.57
N ASP A 98 24.44 -17.61 -20.90
CA ASP A 98 23.32 -18.32 -21.51
C ASP A 98 22.05 -17.44 -21.53
N VAL A 99 22.04 -16.36 -20.75
CA VAL A 99 20.93 -15.42 -20.64
C VAL A 99 21.22 -14.18 -21.48
N LEU A 100 20.61 -14.11 -22.66
CA LEU A 100 20.68 -12.93 -23.52
C LEU A 100 19.77 -11.82 -22.99
N VAL A 101 20.33 -10.92 -22.17
CA VAL A 101 19.61 -9.74 -21.70
C VAL A 101 19.48 -8.72 -22.83
N LYS A 102 18.32 -8.69 -23.49
CA LYS A 102 17.97 -7.57 -24.36
C LYS A 102 17.77 -6.33 -23.48
N LYS A 103 18.52 -5.25 -23.74
CA LYS A 103 18.24 -3.96 -23.11
C LYS A 103 16.81 -3.54 -23.48
N TYR A 104 15.92 -3.52 -22.50
CA TYR A 104 14.57 -2.99 -22.67
C TYR A 104 14.69 -1.48 -22.95
N LYS A 105 14.55 -1.09 -24.22
CA LYS A 105 14.73 0.31 -24.67
C LYS A 105 13.48 1.15 -24.45
N ASP A 106 12.33 0.51 -24.33
CA ASP A 106 11.06 1.20 -24.14
C ASP A 106 10.84 1.44 -22.65
N LYS A 107 11.33 2.57 -22.15
CA LYS A 107 10.63 3.19 -21.03
C LYS A 107 9.21 3.39 -21.53
N ILE A 108 8.23 2.68 -20.99
CA ILE A 108 6.85 3.17 -21.00
C ILE A 108 6.96 4.55 -20.39
N LYS A 109 7.02 5.58 -21.24
CA LYS A 109 6.93 6.95 -20.75
C LYS A 109 5.48 7.04 -20.33
N PRO A 110 5.17 7.22 -19.04
CA PRO A 110 3.81 7.47 -18.65
C PRO A 110 3.30 8.59 -19.55
N ALA A 111 2.13 8.39 -20.15
CA ALA A 111 1.52 9.41 -21.00
C ALA A 111 1.60 10.74 -20.25
N LYS A 112 1.96 11.84 -20.93
CA LYS A 112 2.05 13.18 -20.33
C LYS A 112 0.67 13.75 -19.96
N SER A 113 -0.23 12.90 -19.48
CA SER A 113 -1.49 13.30 -18.92
C SER A 113 -1.21 13.89 -17.55
N LYS A 114 -1.65 15.14 -17.36
CA LYS A 114 -1.77 15.73 -16.02
C LYS A 114 -3.05 15.27 -15.32
N ARG A 115 -3.86 14.40 -15.93
CA ARG A 115 -5.11 13.90 -15.33
C ARG A 115 -4.82 12.67 -14.50
N VAL A 116 -5.32 12.67 -13.28
CA VAL A 116 -5.31 11.53 -12.35
C VAL A 116 -6.75 11.03 -12.20
N ALA A 117 -6.97 9.72 -12.24
CA ALA A 117 -8.25 9.12 -11.88
C ALA A 117 -8.14 8.48 -10.49
N VAL A 118 -9.10 8.79 -9.62
CA VAL A 118 -9.24 8.18 -8.29
C VAL A 118 -10.46 7.29 -8.32
N ILE A 119 -10.24 5.99 -8.13
CA ILE A 119 -11.29 4.98 -8.07
C ILE A 119 -11.54 4.63 -6.61
N ILE A 120 -12.78 4.74 -6.18
CA ILE A 120 -13.23 4.42 -4.81
C ILE A 120 -14.20 3.25 -4.92
N VAL A 121 -13.81 2.10 -4.36
CA VAL A 121 -14.75 0.99 -4.17
C VAL A 121 -15.53 1.24 -2.89
N ASN A 122 -16.83 1.46 -3.03
CA ASN A 122 -17.74 1.73 -1.93
C ASN A 122 -18.53 0.46 -1.56
N TYR A 123 -18.65 0.16 -0.28
CA TYR A 123 -19.56 -0.88 0.20
C TYR A 123 -20.08 -0.55 1.59
N ASN A 124 -21.37 -0.24 1.69
CA ASN A 124 -22.06 0.08 2.95
C ASN A 124 -21.34 1.15 3.80
N SER A 125 -20.67 2.12 3.18
CA SER A 125 -19.99 3.19 3.91
C SER A 125 -20.99 4.09 4.65
N SER A 126 -20.55 4.76 5.70
CA SER A 126 -21.30 5.89 6.24
C SER A 126 -21.15 7.12 5.33
N TYR A 127 -22.12 8.04 5.39
CA TYR A 127 -22.01 9.32 4.69
C TYR A 127 -20.82 10.15 5.18
N SER A 128 -20.57 10.20 6.49
CA SER A 128 -19.44 10.95 7.06
C SER A 128 -18.10 10.45 6.54
N CYS A 129 -17.88 9.14 6.51
CA CYS A 129 -16.63 8.54 6.05
C CYS A 129 -16.38 8.82 4.56
N LEU A 130 -17.39 8.59 3.71
CA LEU A 130 -17.25 8.83 2.28
C LEU A 130 -17.08 10.33 1.99
N LYS A 131 -17.79 11.21 2.70
CA LYS A 131 -17.64 12.66 2.58
C LYS A 131 -16.22 13.11 2.93
N GLU A 132 -15.67 12.65 4.05
CA GLU A 132 -14.30 13.00 4.47
C GLU A 132 -13.26 12.58 3.42
N CYS A 133 -13.42 11.38 2.85
CA CYS A 133 -12.58 10.90 1.75
C CYS A 133 -12.66 11.83 0.52
N LEU A 134 -13.87 12.19 0.09
CA LEU A 134 -14.09 13.05 -1.07
C LEU A 134 -13.59 14.48 -0.85
N ASP A 135 -13.79 15.04 0.34
CA ASP A 135 -13.27 16.36 0.70
C ASP A 135 -11.74 16.37 0.72
N SER A 136 -11.12 15.31 1.22
CA SER A 136 -9.66 15.13 1.15
C SER A 136 -9.17 15.17 -0.30
N ILE A 137 -9.82 14.45 -1.22
CA ILE A 137 -9.45 14.44 -2.65
C ILE A 137 -9.66 15.82 -3.28
N LYS A 138 -10.77 16.50 -2.99
CA LYS A 138 -11.07 17.85 -3.50
C LYS A 138 -10.04 18.89 -3.04
N ASN A 139 -9.52 18.73 -1.83
CA ASN A 139 -8.55 19.65 -1.21
C ASN A 139 -7.09 19.40 -1.63
N GLN A 140 -6.82 18.40 -2.47
CA GLN A 140 -5.47 18.13 -2.96
C GLN A 140 -4.89 19.32 -3.75
N SER A 141 -3.57 19.47 -3.72
CA SER A 141 -2.84 20.49 -4.50
C SER A 141 -2.94 20.25 -6.01
N HIS A 142 -3.07 18.98 -6.41
CA HIS A 142 -3.33 18.58 -7.79
C HIS A 142 -4.83 18.69 -8.11
N LYS A 143 -5.20 19.43 -9.16
CA LYS A 143 -6.61 19.76 -9.46
C LYS A 143 -7.26 18.97 -10.59
N ASN A 144 -6.48 18.34 -11.47
CA ASN A 144 -7.02 17.60 -12.61
C ASN A 144 -7.31 16.14 -12.21
N ILE A 145 -8.28 15.99 -11.30
CA ILE A 145 -8.67 14.69 -10.72
C ILE A 145 -10.07 14.32 -11.22
N GLU A 146 -10.18 13.15 -11.83
CA GLU A 146 -11.44 12.47 -12.08
C GLU A 146 -11.72 11.51 -10.92
N ILE A 147 -12.94 11.52 -10.40
CA ILE A 147 -13.33 10.63 -9.29
C ILE A 147 -14.43 9.69 -9.80
N ILE A 148 -14.20 8.39 -9.59
CA ILE A 148 -15.15 7.33 -9.90
C ILE A 148 -15.44 6.56 -8.61
N ILE A 149 -16.71 6.49 -8.22
CA ILE A 149 -17.18 5.62 -7.15
C ILE A 149 -17.79 4.38 -7.79
N PHE A 150 -17.22 3.21 -7.51
CA PHE A 150 -17.81 1.93 -7.83
C PHE A 150 -18.53 1.40 -6.60
N ASP A 151 -19.86 1.41 -6.61
CA ASP A 151 -20.68 0.86 -5.54
C ASP A 151 -20.78 -0.65 -5.66
N ASN A 152 -20.25 -1.35 -4.66
CA ASN A 152 -20.14 -2.80 -4.64
C ASN A 152 -21.40 -3.45 -4.08
N ASN A 153 -22.56 -3.02 -4.56
CA ASN A 153 -23.91 -3.41 -4.11
C ASN A 153 -24.20 -3.04 -2.65
N SER A 154 -24.06 -1.75 -2.32
CA SER A 154 -24.44 -1.24 -1.00
C SER A 154 -25.96 -1.28 -0.81
N THR A 155 -26.39 -1.62 0.41
CA THR A 155 -27.82 -1.63 0.78
C THR A 155 -28.27 -0.30 1.38
N ASN A 156 -27.35 0.65 1.61
CA ASN A 156 -27.65 1.97 2.13
C ASN A 156 -27.77 3.00 1.00
N ASN A 157 -28.43 4.13 1.28
CA ASN A 157 -28.71 5.19 0.31
C ASN A 157 -27.69 6.35 0.37
N VAL A 158 -26.48 6.12 0.91
CA VAL A 158 -25.49 7.18 1.11
C VAL A 158 -25.13 7.88 -0.21
N LEU A 159 -25.09 7.13 -1.32
CA LEU A 159 -24.75 7.67 -2.62
C LEU A 159 -25.77 8.67 -3.18
N ASP A 160 -27.03 8.64 -2.73
CA ASP A 160 -28.03 9.63 -3.14
C ASP A 160 -27.67 11.02 -2.60
N SER A 161 -27.21 11.08 -1.35
CA SER A 161 -26.73 12.31 -0.73
C SER A 161 -25.42 12.77 -1.37
N ILE A 162 -24.49 11.85 -1.63
CA ILE A 162 -23.21 12.17 -2.28
C ILE A 162 -23.41 12.71 -3.69
N LYS A 163 -24.30 12.13 -4.50
CA LYS A 163 -24.61 12.64 -5.85
C LYS A 163 -25.19 14.04 -5.85
N LYS A 164 -25.94 14.43 -4.81
CA LYS A 164 -26.49 15.79 -4.68
C LYS A 164 -25.40 16.83 -4.44
N GLU A 165 -24.42 16.50 -3.62
CA GLU A 165 -23.33 17.41 -3.21
C GLU A 165 -22.15 17.40 -4.20
N TYR A 166 -21.76 16.22 -4.69
CA TYR A 166 -20.61 16.00 -5.56
C TYR A 166 -21.04 15.57 -6.97
N ARG A 167 -21.79 16.44 -7.66
CA ARG A 167 -22.42 16.16 -8.97
C ARG A 167 -21.46 15.76 -10.10
N TYR A 168 -20.17 16.07 -9.95
CA TYR A 168 -19.14 15.78 -10.95
C TYR A 168 -18.53 14.37 -10.79
N ILE A 169 -18.89 13.62 -9.75
CA ILE A 169 -18.38 12.27 -9.51
C ILE A 169 -19.16 11.26 -10.34
N LYS A 170 -18.44 10.42 -11.09
CA LYS A 170 -19.03 9.29 -11.79
C LYS A 170 -19.33 8.19 -10.78
N VAL A 171 -20.54 7.65 -10.80
CA VAL A 171 -20.94 6.52 -9.95
C VAL A 171 -21.32 5.33 -10.83
N ILE A 172 -20.71 4.19 -10.57
CA ILE A 172 -21.01 2.89 -11.20
C ILE A 172 -21.62 2.02 -10.11
N LEU A 173 -22.71 1.31 -10.41
CA LEU A 173 -23.39 0.43 -9.46
C LEU A 173 -23.20 -1.02 -9.88
N SER A 174 -22.80 -1.88 -8.96
CA SER A 174 -22.75 -3.32 -9.14
C SER A 174 -24.03 -3.99 -8.64
N GLU A 175 -24.49 -5.02 -9.35
CA GLU A 175 -25.65 -5.83 -8.96
C GLU A 175 -25.37 -6.78 -7.79
N ARG A 176 -24.09 -7.04 -7.50
CA ARG A 176 -23.64 -7.90 -6.39
C ARG A 176 -22.32 -7.41 -5.82
N ASN A 177 -21.96 -7.88 -4.63
CA ASN A 177 -20.64 -7.59 -4.07
C ASN A 177 -19.58 -8.47 -4.76
N LEU A 178 -18.64 -7.84 -5.46
CA LEU A 178 -17.57 -8.45 -6.24
C LEU A 178 -16.24 -8.54 -5.47
N GLY A 179 -16.20 -8.09 -4.22
CA GLY A 179 -14.95 -7.88 -3.49
C GLY A 179 -14.11 -6.74 -4.08
N LEU A 180 -12.89 -6.55 -3.57
CA LEU A 180 -12.04 -5.41 -3.94
C LEU A 180 -11.45 -5.54 -5.35
N GLY A 181 -10.85 -6.69 -5.66
CA GLY A 181 -10.08 -6.88 -6.89
C GLY A 181 -10.92 -6.81 -8.15
N GLU A 182 -12.06 -7.52 -8.18
CA GLU A 182 -12.95 -7.50 -9.35
C GLU A 182 -13.64 -6.14 -9.50
N ALA A 183 -14.08 -5.49 -8.41
CA ALA A 183 -14.65 -4.15 -8.45
C ALA A 183 -13.68 -3.11 -9.04
N LEU A 184 -12.40 -3.13 -8.65
CA LEU A 184 -11.39 -2.23 -9.20
C LEU A 184 -11.18 -2.42 -10.71
N ASN A 185 -11.31 -3.66 -11.21
CA ASN A 185 -11.14 -3.98 -12.63
C ASN A 185 -12.37 -3.62 -13.49
N GLN A 186 -13.52 -3.33 -12.87
CA GLN A 186 -14.76 -2.95 -13.55
C GLN A 186 -15.05 -1.45 -13.54
N ALA A 187 -14.26 -0.65 -12.81
CA ALA A 187 -14.46 0.78 -12.61
C ALA A 187 -13.95 1.67 -13.76
#